data_AF-A0A517YP18-F1
#
_entry.id   AF-A0A517YP18-F1
#
_cell.length_a   1.000
_cell.length_b   1.000
_cell.length_c   1.000
_cell.angle_alpha   90.00
_cell.angle_beta   90.00
_cell.angle_gamma   90.00
#
_symmetry.space_group_name_H-M   'P 1'
#
loop_
_entity.id
_entity.type
_entity.pdbx_description
1 polymer ?
#
loop_
_entity_poly.entity_id
_entity_poly.type
_entity_poly.pdbx_seq_one_letter_code
_entity_poly.pdbx_strand_id
1 'polypeptide(L)'
;MSSPISPDDHRSTMFENPPQTITGILSRLGPGLIIAGSIVGSGELIATTKTGAEAGFWLLWLILIGCVIKVFVQVELGRDTIIRGKSTMDALGEVPGPRIAGRGNWLIWYYLIMFLASAAQLGGIAGAVGQALAISMPLTEQGQKFNQIANAETEFKTASAELAALTKPGSTFVADPARVDALDTRIASLTETLTKLGPKPPTNYDPQYWATVIAVVTSILLVVGKYKLIEWSTTTMVAAFTLTTVGTVIALQFTDFWAIRFSDIVDGLSFRLPPATQSGSQHALATALATFGIIGVGASELVSYPYWCLEKGYARYTGPRDNSPEWAERARGWLTVLRWDCWCSMVIYTLATVAFYLLGAAILGRVGLNPGGFELVRTLTAMYEPVFGRFAQSLFLVGAFAVLFSTFFVANAGHARVLTDVARVMSFGIKSEADAKRSIRIMSGILPFVCLAIYLCVPEEPQQLVLLSGMVQAFMLPMLAFAALYFRYARGDDRLRPGKVWDAFLWISTAGMFVAAGCLVFKSTNDFIKKQQAKPAIEKVEAVDLDSRAT
;
A
#
# COMPACT_ATOMS: atom_id res chain seq x y z
N MET A 1 24.55 -36.27 37.48
CA MET A 1 23.99 -35.27 38.41
C MET A 1 23.16 -34.29 37.61
N SER A 2 21.86 -34.46 37.70
CA SER A 2 20.81 -33.64 37.09
C SER A 2 20.77 -32.27 37.76
N SER A 3 21.07 -31.21 37.01
CA SER A 3 20.86 -29.83 37.47
C SER A 3 19.35 -29.57 37.63
N PRO A 4 18.92 -28.91 38.72
CA PRO A 4 17.52 -28.67 38.97
C PRO A 4 17.00 -27.58 38.02
N ILE A 5 15.86 -27.87 37.43
CA ILE A 5 15.07 -26.93 36.63
C ILE A 5 14.69 -25.75 37.53
N SER A 6 15.01 -24.53 37.10
CA SER A 6 14.64 -23.29 37.77
C SER A 6 13.10 -23.14 37.79
N PRO A 7 12.47 -22.65 38.87
CA PRO A 7 11.01 -22.64 39.02
C PRO A 7 10.24 -21.63 38.12
N ASP A 8 10.93 -20.90 37.23
CA ASP A 8 10.32 -19.86 36.38
C ASP A 8 9.99 -20.30 34.93
N ASP A 9 10.14 -21.58 34.58
CA ASP A 9 9.84 -22.08 33.23
C ASP A 9 8.39 -22.56 33.04
N HIS A 10 7.41 -21.75 33.43
CA HIS A 10 5.99 -21.99 33.11
C HIS A 10 5.59 -21.58 31.68
N ARG A 11 6.54 -21.26 30.80
CA ARG A 11 6.27 -20.86 29.40
C ARG A 11 6.45 -21.99 28.38
N SER A 12 6.85 -23.20 28.80
CA SER A 12 7.29 -24.27 27.91
C SER A 12 6.26 -25.37 27.55
N THR A 13 4.97 -25.26 27.89
CA THR A 13 3.97 -26.33 27.56
C THR A 13 2.57 -25.88 27.14
N MET A 14 2.34 -24.62 26.76
CA MET A 14 0.98 -24.15 26.44
C MET A 14 0.65 -24.26 24.94
N PHE A 15 0.54 -25.48 24.43
CA PHE A 15 -0.18 -25.70 23.16
C PHE A 15 -1.69 -25.57 23.43
N GLU A 16 -2.43 -25.00 22.48
CA GLU A 16 -3.85 -24.70 22.61
C GLU A 16 -4.63 -25.40 21.50
N ASN A 17 -5.77 -26.00 21.83
CA ASN A 17 -6.64 -26.61 20.84
C ASN A 17 -7.23 -25.51 19.93
N PRO A 18 -7.18 -25.68 18.60
CA PRO A 18 -7.71 -24.70 17.68
C PRO A 18 -9.23 -24.59 17.82
N PRO A 19 -9.82 -23.40 17.64
CA PRO A 19 -11.27 -23.23 17.67
C PRO A 19 -11.92 -24.03 16.54
N GLN A 20 -13.03 -24.71 16.85
CA GLN A 20 -13.78 -25.52 15.87
C GLN A 20 -15.00 -24.78 15.29
N THR A 21 -15.49 -23.76 15.98
CA THR A 21 -16.63 -22.93 15.53
C THR A 21 -16.16 -21.73 14.73
N ILE A 22 -16.95 -21.28 13.75
CA ILE A 22 -16.66 -20.07 12.96
C ILE A 22 -16.46 -18.85 13.86
N THR A 23 -17.33 -18.64 14.86
CA THR A 23 -17.21 -17.53 15.82
C THR A 23 -15.90 -17.59 16.62
N GLY A 24 -15.50 -18.80 17.04
CA GLY A 24 -14.21 -19.05 17.68
C GLY A 24 -13.01 -18.79 16.77
N ILE A 25 -13.12 -19.07 15.47
CA ILE A 25 -12.06 -18.75 14.49
C ILE A 25 -11.98 -17.23 14.30
N LEU A 26 -13.12 -16.57 14.11
CA LEU A 26 -13.19 -15.11 13.91
C LEU A 26 -12.61 -14.33 15.10
N SER A 27 -12.78 -14.81 16.33
CA SER A 27 -12.19 -14.18 17.53
C SER A 27 -10.67 -14.36 17.66
N ARG A 28 -10.07 -15.24 16.86
CA ARG A 28 -8.62 -15.49 16.85
C ARG A 28 -7.88 -14.75 15.75
N LEU A 29 -8.60 -14.15 14.80
CA LEU A 29 -8.00 -13.35 13.74
C LEU A 29 -7.20 -12.17 14.31
N GLY A 30 -6.26 -11.66 13.53
CA GLY A 30 -5.43 -10.54 13.94
C GLY A 30 -4.31 -10.22 12.96
N PRO A 31 -3.39 -11.17 12.68
CA PRO A 31 -2.29 -10.96 11.74
C PRO A 31 -2.73 -10.41 10.39
N GLY A 32 -3.81 -10.94 9.81
CA GLY A 32 -4.35 -10.51 8.53
C GLY A 32 -4.99 -9.13 8.61
N LEU A 33 -5.65 -8.78 9.71
CA LEU A 33 -6.22 -7.44 9.92
C LEU A 33 -5.14 -6.38 10.10
N ILE A 34 -4.04 -6.71 10.79
CA ILE A 34 -2.86 -5.84 10.89
C ILE A 34 -2.27 -5.59 9.50
N ILE A 35 -2.15 -6.64 8.66
CA ILE A 35 -1.71 -6.50 7.27
C ILE A 35 -2.71 -5.67 6.45
N ALA A 36 -4.02 -5.89 6.59
CA ALA A 36 -5.01 -5.05 5.93
C ALA A 36 -4.84 -3.56 6.31
N GLY A 37 -4.51 -3.28 7.58
CA GLY A 37 -4.23 -1.91 8.02
C GLY A 37 -2.89 -1.31 7.57
N SER A 38 -1.90 -2.14 7.21
CA SER A 38 -0.69 -1.63 6.54
C SER A 38 -0.91 -1.41 5.05
N ILE A 39 -1.86 -2.12 4.44
CA ILE A 39 -2.17 -2.00 3.02
C ILE A 39 -3.04 -0.78 2.79
N VAL A 40 -4.26 -0.77 3.37
CA VAL A 40 -5.31 0.23 3.17
C VAL A 40 -4.86 1.59 3.68
N GLY A 41 -4.18 2.30 2.80
CA GLY A 41 -3.51 3.57 3.05
C GLY A 41 -2.70 3.91 1.81
N SER A 42 -1.38 3.74 1.83
CA SER A 42 -0.54 4.22 0.71
C SER A 42 -0.77 3.51 -0.64
N GLY A 43 -1.01 2.20 -0.64
CA GLY A 43 -1.21 1.43 -1.87
C GLY A 43 -2.54 1.77 -2.53
N GLU A 44 -3.61 1.79 -1.75
CA GLU A 44 -4.96 2.05 -2.22
C GLU A 44 -5.24 3.53 -2.43
N LEU A 45 -5.02 4.36 -1.40
CA LEU A 45 -5.38 5.76 -1.43
C LEU A 45 -4.57 6.55 -2.47
N ILE A 46 -3.27 6.28 -2.61
CA ILE A 46 -2.38 7.02 -3.50
C ILE A 46 -2.22 6.27 -4.84
N ALA A 47 -1.60 5.09 -4.82
CA ALA A 47 -1.15 4.43 -6.05
C ALA A 47 -2.31 3.84 -6.87
N THR A 48 -3.29 3.22 -6.20
CA THR A 48 -4.47 2.64 -6.88
C THR A 48 -5.39 3.72 -7.41
N THR A 49 -5.69 4.75 -6.61
CA THR A 49 -6.46 5.91 -7.07
C THR A 49 -5.81 6.57 -8.29
N LYS A 50 -4.49 6.76 -8.25
CA LYS A 50 -3.74 7.29 -9.39
C LYS A 50 -3.85 6.39 -10.62
N THR A 51 -3.73 5.07 -10.43
CA THR A 51 -3.91 4.11 -11.51
C THR A 51 -5.32 4.21 -12.11
N GLY A 52 -6.36 4.35 -11.29
CA GLY A 52 -7.73 4.59 -11.77
C GLY A 52 -7.86 5.90 -12.54
N ALA A 53 -7.25 6.98 -12.04
CA ALA A 53 -7.28 8.28 -12.70
C ALA A 53 -6.61 8.26 -14.09
N GLU A 54 -5.49 7.53 -14.23
CA GLU A 54 -4.75 7.44 -15.50
C GLU A 54 -5.33 6.39 -16.46
N ALA A 55 -5.86 5.29 -15.93
CA ALA A 55 -6.33 4.15 -16.72
C ALA A 55 -7.83 4.16 -16.98
N GLY A 56 -8.59 5.08 -16.37
CA GLY A 56 -10.04 4.92 -16.24
C GLY A 56 -10.38 3.55 -15.67
N PHE A 57 -11.37 2.87 -16.24
CA PHE A 57 -11.80 1.56 -15.77
C PHE A 57 -10.96 0.39 -16.29
N TRP A 58 -10.20 0.58 -17.38
CA TRP A 58 -9.59 -0.48 -18.20
C TRP A 58 -8.69 -1.48 -17.48
N LEU A 59 -8.03 -1.06 -16.39
CA LEU A 59 -7.09 -1.88 -15.64
C LEU A 59 -7.69 -2.49 -14.36
N LEU A 60 -9.02 -2.44 -14.18
CA LEU A 60 -9.70 -3.06 -13.04
C LEU A 60 -9.37 -4.56 -12.91
N TRP A 61 -9.30 -5.29 -14.03
CA TRP A 61 -8.91 -6.70 -14.05
C TRP A 61 -7.52 -6.94 -13.43
N LEU A 62 -6.56 -6.05 -13.69
CA LEU A 62 -5.19 -6.16 -13.19
C LEU A 62 -5.15 -5.92 -11.69
N ILE A 63 -5.94 -4.96 -11.20
CA ILE A 63 -6.11 -4.68 -9.77
C ILE A 63 -6.68 -5.90 -9.04
N LEU A 64 -7.78 -6.46 -9.55
CA LEU A 64 -8.43 -7.63 -8.95
C LEU A 64 -7.50 -8.85 -8.91
N ILE A 65 -6.82 -9.14 -10.03
CA ILE A 65 -5.84 -10.22 -10.09
C ILE A 65 -4.70 -9.96 -9.10
N GLY A 66 -4.18 -8.74 -9.04
CA GLY A 66 -3.11 -8.36 -8.11
C GLY A 66 -3.48 -8.59 -6.65
N CYS A 67 -4.71 -8.30 -6.24
CA CYS A 67 -5.19 -8.56 -4.89
C CYS A 67 -5.35 -10.07 -4.60
N VAL A 68 -5.94 -10.82 -5.52
CA VAL A 68 -6.31 -12.22 -5.28
C VAL A 68 -5.11 -13.17 -5.38
N ILE A 69 -4.27 -13.05 -6.41
CA ILE A 69 -3.28 -14.10 -6.68
C ILE A 69 -2.25 -14.22 -5.55
N LYS A 70 -1.95 -13.14 -4.84
CA LYS A 70 -0.88 -13.13 -3.86
C LYS A 70 -1.24 -13.81 -2.54
N VAL A 71 -2.53 -13.98 -2.26
CA VAL A 71 -3.00 -14.65 -1.02
C VAL A 71 -2.51 -16.10 -0.92
N PHE A 72 -2.32 -16.79 -2.05
CA PHE A 72 -1.81 -18.17 -2.06
C PHE A 72 -0.36 -18.24 -1.54
N VAL A 73 0.47 -17.28 -1.95
CA VAL A 73 1.85 -17.14 -1.44
C VAL A 73 1.82 -16.73 0.03
N GLN A 74 0.95 -15.80 0.42
CA GLN A 74 0.77 -15.39 1.82
C GLN A 74 0.46 -16.58 2.73
N VAL A 75 -0.49 -17.42 2.32
CA VAL A 75 -0.89 -18.61 3.08
C VAL A 75 0.25 -19.63 3.17
N GLU A 76 1.03 -19.86 2.11
CA GLU A 76 2.16 -20.80 2.18
C GLU A 76 3.31 -20.28 3.06
N LEU A 77 3.65 -18.99 2.99
CA LEU A 77 4.65 -18.40 3.89
C LEU A 77 4.20 -18.49 5.36
N GLY A 78 2.93 -18.18 5.64
CA GLY A 78 2.39 -18.30 6.99
C GLY A 78 2.26 -19.75 7.47
N ARG A 79 1.88 -20.68 6.57
CA ARG A 79 1.83 -22.13 6.84
C ARG A 79 3.18 -22.66 7.26
N ASP A 80 4.23 -22.25 6.54
CA ASP A 80 5.60 -22.63 6.84
C ASP A 80 6.02 -22.21 8.26
N THR A 81 5.71 -20.97 8.64
CA THR A 81 5.96 -20.45 10.00
C THR A 81 5.16 -21.19 11.08
N ILE A 82 3.90 -21.56 10.85
CA ILE A 82 3.12 -22.35 11.82
C ILE A 82 3.72 -23.76 11.97
N ILE A 83 4.10 -24.41 10.88
CA ILE A 83 4.59 -25.79 10.88
C ILE A 83 5.99 -25.88 11.49
N ARG A 84 6.88 -24.95 11.16
CA ARG A 84 8.31 -25.02 11.51
C ARG A 84 8.69 -24.09 12.66
N GLY A 85 7.83 -23.16 13.06
CA GLY A 85 8.11 -22.17 14.10
C GLY A 85 9.19 -21.15 13.71
N LYS A 86 9.58 -21.09 12.44
CA LYS A 86 10.63 -20.19 11.94
C LYS A 86 10.04 -18.85 11.51
N SER A 87 10.84 -17.80 11.68
CA SER A 87 10.56 -16.51 11.07
C SER A 87 10.70 -16.57 9.55
N THR A 88 10.14 -15.57 8.85
CA THR A 88 10.23 -15.52 7.39
C THR A 88 11.68 -15.41 6.92
N MET A 89 12.53 -14.59 7.55
CA MET A 89 13.92 -14.43 7.11
C MET A 89 14.76 -15.69 7.35
N ASP A 90 14.55 -16.40 8.47
CA ASP A 90 15.18 -17.70 8.71
C ASP A 90 14.77 -18.70 7.61
N ALA A 91 13.48 -18.76 7.28
CA ALA A 91 12.96 -19.64 6.23
C ALA A 91 13.50 -19.27 4.84
N LEU A 92 13.50 -17.99 4.47
CA LEU A 92 14.01 -17.51 3.18
C LEU A 92 15.51 -17.76 3.04
N GLY A 93 16.28 -17.74 4.13
CA GLY A 93 17.70 -18.08 4.13
C GLY A 93 18.02 -19.52 3.67
N GLU A 94 17.04 -20.42 3.72
CA GLU A 94 17.19 -21.82 3.26
C GLU A 94 16.92 -22.03 1.77
N VAL A 95 16.39 -21.02 1.08
CA VAL A 95 16.08 -21.10 -0.35
C VAL A 95 17.39 -21.24 -1.15
N PRO A 96 17.47 -22.15 -2.12
CA PRO A 96 18.66 -22.35 -2.94
C PRO A 96 19.03 -21.08 -3.74
N GLY A 97 20.31 -20.96 -4.07
CA GLY A 97 20.85 -19.85 -4.87
C GLY A 97 22.10 -19.20 -4.27
N PRO A 98 22.56 -18.10 -4.89
CA PRO A 98 23.77 -17.39 -4.47
C PRO A 98 23.70 -16.96 -3.00
N ARG A 99 24.81 -17.10 -2.29
CA ARG A 99 24.92 -16.74 -0.87
C ARG A 99 26.30 -16.22 -0.51
N ILE A 100 26.34 -15.34 0.48
CA ILE A 100 27.58 -14.88 1.10
C ILE A 100 27.73 -15.62 2.42
N ALA A 101 28.84 -16.34 2.59
CA ALA A 101 29.07 -17.17 3.76
C ALA A 101 28.94 -16.35 5.06
N GLY A 102 28.08 -16.82 5.96
CA GLY A 102 27.77 -16.15 7.24
C GLY A 102 26.93 -14.86 7.13
N ARG A 103 26.51 -14.45 5.92
CA ARG A 103 25.83 -13.16 5.65
C ARG A 103 24.53 -13.29 4.86
N GLY A 104 23.91 -14.48 4.86
CA GLY A 104 22.63 -14.72 4.17
C GLY A 104 22.74 -14.97 2.67
N ASN A 105 21.59 -15.20 2.04
CA ASN A 105 21.45 -15.50 0.61
C ASN A 105 20.94 -14.29 -0.19
N TRP A 106 20.83 -14.46 -1.51
CA TRP A 106 20.37 -13.45 -2.46
C TRP A 106 19.00 -12.82 -2.10
N LEU A 107 18.07 -13.58 -1.51
CA LEU A 107 16.76 -13.07 -1.08
C LEU A 107 16.87 -12.06 0.06
N ILE A 108 17.75 -12.33 1.03
CA ILE A 108 17.96 -11.44 2.18
C ILE A 108 18.61 -10.13 1.72
N TRP A 109 19.56 -10.20 0.79
CA TRP A 109 20.17 -9.01 0.20
C TRP A 109 19.19 -8.21 -0.64
N TYR A 110 18.35 -8.88 -1.43
CA TYR A 110 17.30 -8.19 -2.18
C TYR A 110 16.28 -7.53 -1.25
N TYR A 111 15.91 -8.22 -0.16
CA TYR A 111 15.05 -7.65 0.87
C TYR A 111 15.63 -6.36 1.46
N LEU A 112 16.95 -6.27 1.69
CA LEU A 112 17.58 -5.04 2.16
C LEU A 112 17.45 -3.88 1.15
N ILE A 113 17.58 -4.15 -0.14
CA ILE A 113 17.34 -3.16 -1.21
C ILE A 113 15.88 -2.71 -1.18
N MET A 114 14.96 -3.68 -1.10
CA MET A 114 13.52 -3.41 -1.01
C MET A 114 13.15 -2.63 0.25
N PHE A 115 13.82 -2.88 1.38
CA PHE A 115 13.63 -2.17 2.63
C PHE A 115 13.98 -0.68 2.49
N LEU A 116 15.08 -0.34 1.80
CA LEU A 116 15.45 1.07 1.55
C LEU A 116 14.36 1.79 0.72
N ALA A 117 13.86 1.13 -0.33
CA ALA A 117 12.76 1.66 -1.12
C ALA A 117 11.46 1.79 -0.29
N SER A 118 11.18 0.80 0.57
CA SER A 118 10.02 0.82 1.48
C SER A 118 10.14 1.92 2.54
N ALA A 119 11.35 2.22 3.03
CA ALA A 119 11.59 3.35 3.93
C ALA A 119 11.32 4.69 3.23
N ALA A 120 11.66 4.80 1.94
CA ALA A 120 11.32 5.97 1.13
C ALA A 120 9.80 6.11 0.93
N GLN A 121 9.09 5.01 0.64
CA GLN A 121 7.62 5.00 0.62
C GLN A 121 7.02 5.48 1.95
N LEU A 122 7.55 5.00 3.08
CA LEU A 122 7.11 5.45 4.41
C LEU A 122 7.42 6.92 4.66
N GLY A 123 8.53 7.45 4.12
CA GLY A 123 8.80 8.89 4.09
C GLY A 123 7.72 9.66 3.31
N GLY A 124 7.37 9.20 2.11
CA GLY A 124 6.27 9.78 1.32
C GLY A 124 4.92 9.75 2.06
N ILE A 125 4.63 8.67 2.78
CA ILE A 125 3.41 8.54 3.62
C ILE A 125 3.45 9.52 4.78
N ALA A 126 4.59 9.65 5.49
CA ALA A 126 4.74 10.64 6.56
C ALA A 126 4.49 12.06 6.04
N GLY A 127 5.01 12.38 4.85
CA GLY A 127 4.72 13.63 4.15
C GLY A 127 3.24 13.82 3.83
N ALA A 128 2.55 12.78 3.35
CA ALA A 128 1.12 12.83 3.05
C ALA A 128 0.25 13.00 4.31
N VAL A 129 0.58 12.32 5.42
CA VAL A 129 -0.06 12.57 6.73
C VAL A 129 0.21 14.01 7.17
N GLY A 130 1.44 14.48 7.00
CA GLY A 130 1.83 15.86 7.28
C GLY A 130 1.01 16.87 6.48
N GLN A 131 0.78 16.63 5.19
CA GLN A 131 -0.10 17.44 4.35
C GLN A 131 -1.55 17.43 4.86
N ALA A 132 -2.11 16.27 5.18
CA ALA A 132 -3.48 16.17 5.70
C ALA A 132 -3.67 16.97 6.99
N LEU A 133 -2.70 16.90 7.90
CA LEU A 133 -2.69 17.68 9.14
C LEU A 133 -2.44 19.17 8.88
N ALA A 134 -1.55 19.53 7.95
CA ALA A 134 -1.32 20.92 7.58
C ALA A 134 -2.55 21.58 6.97
N ILE A 135 -3.37 20.83 6.22
CA ILE A 135 -4.66 21.30 5.68
C ILE A 135 -5.67 21.50 6.82
N SER A 136 -5.75 20.55 7.75
CA SER A 136 -6.74 20.55 8.84
C SER A 136 -6.40 21.54 9.96
N MET A 137 -5.11 21.64 10.29
CA MET A 137 -4.55 22.36 11.42
C MET A 137 -3.24 23.05 10.97
N PRO A 138 -3.33 24.13 10.17
CA PRO A 138 -2.14 24.89 9.78
C PRO A 138 -1.47 25.52 11.00
N LEU A 139 -0.14 25.42 11.06
CA LEU A 139 0.71 25.90 12.17
C LEU A 139 1.23 27.31 11.92
N THR A 140 1.40 27.70 10.65
CA THR A 140 1.95 29.01 10.27
C THR A 140 0.94 29.86 9.51
N GLU A 141 1.08 31.19 9.59
CA GLU A 141 0.28 32.12 8.77
C GLU A 141 0.48 31.86 7.27
N GLN A 142 1.70 31.50 6.87
CA GLN A 142 2.02 31.12 5.51
C GLN A 142 1.26 29.85 5.08
N GLY A 143 1.19 28.83 5.95
CA GLY A 143 0.40 27.62 5.73
C GLY A 143 -1.09 27.90 5.63
N GLN A 144 -1.63 28.80 6.47
CA GLN A 144 -3.03 29.25 6.39
C GLN A 144 -3.33 29.90 5.04
N LYS A 145 -2.51 30.87 4.61
CA LYS A 145 -2.68 31.54 3.31
C LYS A 145 -2.53 30.57 2.14
N PHE A 146 -1.54 29.68 2.21
CA PHE A 146 -1.35 28.61 1.21
C PHE A 146 -2.61 27.74 1.09
N ASN A 147 -3.20 27.35 2.23
CA ASN A 147 -4.40 26.51 2.23
C ASN A 147 -5.62 27.21 1.65
N GLN A 148 -5.83 28.49 1.96
CA GLN A 148 -6.94 29.27 1.40
C GLN A 148 -6.87 29.34 -0.13
N ILE A 149 -5.68 29.66 -0.67
CA ILE A 149 -5.46 29.75 -2.12
C ILE A 149 -5.61 28.37 -2.76
N ALA A 150 -4.94 27.35 -2.22
CA ALA A 150 -4.97 26.01 -2.80
C ALA A 150 -6.38 25.39 -2.80
N ASN A 151 -7.20 25.67 -1.78
CA ASN A 151 -8.59 25.21 -1.74
C ASN A 151 -9.43 25.89 -2.83
N ALA A 152 -9.29 27.22 -2.99
CA ALA A 152 -9.97 27.94 -4.06
C ALA A 152 -9.52 27.50 -5.47
N GLU A 153 -8.22 27.23 -5.67
CA GLU A 153 -7.69 26.69 -6.93
C GLU A 153 -8.26 25.29 -7.25
N THR A 154 -8.34 24.42 -6.24
CA THR A 154 -8.88 23.07 -6.40
C THR A 154 -10.35 23.13 -6.77
N GLU A 155 -11.14 23.92 -6.05
CA GLU A 155 -12.57 24.08 -6.31
C GLU A 155 -12.81 24.67 -7.71
N PHE A 156 -12.01 25.66 -8.12
CA PHE A 156 -12.06 26.24 -9.46
C PHE A 156 -11.80 25.19 -10.54
N LYS A 157 -10.76 24.36 -10.37
CA LYS A 157 -10.44 23.29 -11.31
C LYS A 157 -11.57 22.26 -11.41
N THR A 158 -12.13 21.82 -10.28
CA THR A 158 -13.24 20.85 -10.26
C THR A 158 -14.47 21.40 -10.97
N ALA A 159 -14.91 22.62 -10.60
CA ALA A 159 -16.09 23.25 -11.22
C ALA A 159 -15.89 23.48 -12.73
N SER A 160 -14.70 23.94 -13.14
CA SER A 160 -14.37 24.15 -14.55
C SER A 160 -14.38 22.85 -15.34
N ALA A 161 -13.86 21.76 -14.76
CA ALA A 161 -13.85 20.46 -15.41
C ALA A 161 -15.26 19.87 -15.53
N GLU A 162 -16.11 20.03 -14.50
CA GLU A 162 -17.52 19.62 -14.55
C GLU A 162 -18.27 20.39 -15.65
N LEU A 163 -18.11 21.71 -15.73
CA LEU A 163 -18.72 22.54 -16.76
C LEU A 163 -18.26 22.14 -18.16
N ALA A 164 -16.96 21.94 -18.36
CA ALA A 164 -16.39 21.51 -19.64
C ALA A 164 -16.92 20.14 -20.08
N ALA A 165 -17.19 19.24 -19.12
CA ALA A 165 -17.78 17.94 -19.43
C ALA A 165 -19.25 18.03 -19.82
N LEU A 166 -20.04 18.86 -19.14
CA LEU A 166 -21.47 19.08 -19.42
C LEU A 166 -21.70 19.78 -20.76
N THR A 167 -20.81 20.71 -21.14
CA THR A 167 -20.92 21.53 -22.36
C THR A 167 -20.26 20.91 -23.58
N LYS A 168 -19.64 19.73 -23.45
CA LYS A 168 -18.89 19.08 -24.53
C LYS A 168 -19.81 18.71 -25.71
N PRO A 169 -19.49 19.09 -26.96
CA PRO A 169 -20.31 18.74 -28.13
C PRO A 169 -20.43 17.22 -28.29
N GLY A 170 -21.66 16.71 -28.42
CA GLY A 170 -21.94 15.27 -28.52
C GLY A 170 -21.94 14.53 -27.18
N SER A 171 -21.98 15.24 -26.04
CA SER A 171 -22.21 14.59 -24.75
C SER A 171 -23.58 13.88 -24.77
N THR A 172 -23.61 12.66 -24.24
CA THR A 172 -24.86 11.89 -24.05
C THR A 172 -25.71 12.43 -22.90
N PHE A 173 -25.27 13.51 -22.25
CA PHE A 173 -25.91 14.07 -21.07
C PHE A 173 -26.73 15.29 -21.48
N VAL A 174 -28.03 15.27 -21.17
CA VAL A 174 -28.85 16.48 -21.27
C VAL A 174 -28.40 17.39 -20.13
N ALA A 175 -27.58 18.38 -20.44
CA ALA A 175 -27.12 19.34 -19.45
C ALA A 175 -28.33 20.11 -18.91
N ASP A 176 -28.59 20.02 -17.62
CA ASP A 176 -29.56 20.88 -16.94
C ASP A 176 -29.06 22.33 -17.05
N PRO A 177 -29.79 23.23 -17.74
CA PRO A 177 -29.38 24.62 -17.91
C PRO A 177 -29.14 25.33 -16.56
N ALA A 178 -29.90 24.99 -15.52
CA ALA A 178 -29.73 25.58 -14.20
C ALA A 178 -28.40 25.14 -13.54
N ARG A 179 -27.95 23.92 -13.80
CA ARG A 179 -26.66 23.41 -13.29
C ARG A 179 -25.47 24.07 -14.00
N VAL A 180 -25.58 24.25 -15.31
CA VAL A 180 -24.56 24.94 -16.12
C VAL A 180 -24.39 26.39 -15.63
N ASP A 181 -25.50 27.13 -15.48
CA ASP A 181 -25.50 28.51 -15.00
C ASP A 181 -24.94 28.65 -13.56
N ALA A 182 -25.26 27.69 -12.69
CA ALA A 182 -24.72 27.63 -11.34
C ALA A 182 -23.19 27.40 -11.33
N LEU A 183 -22.68 26.55 -12.23
CA LEU A 183 -21.25 26.30 -12.38
C LEU A 183 -20.51 27.53 -12.93
N ASP A 184 -21.06 28.19 -13.95
CA ASP A 184 -20.50 29.43 -14.50
C ASP A 184 -20.40 30.53 -13.43
N THR A 185 -21.48 30.74 -12.67
CA THR A 185 -21.51 31.68 -11.56
C THR A 185 -20.47 31.32 -10.49
N ARG A 186 -20.31 30.03 -10.17
CA ARG A 186 -19.34 29.56 -9.18
C ARG A 186 -17.90 29.82 -9.65
N ILE A 187 -17.58 29.51 -10.91
CA ILE A 187 -16.27 29.74 -11.53
C ILE A 187 -15.92 31.23 -11.54
N ALA A 188 -16.86 32.12 -11.88
CA ALA A 188 -16.65 33.56 -11.82
C ALA A 188 -16.32 34.03 -10.40
N SER A 189 -17.07 33.58 -9.39
CA SER A 189 -16.82 33.93 -7.98
C SER A 189 -15.46 33.46 -7.46
N LEU A 190 -15.01 32.27 -7.89
CA LEU A 190 -13.72 31.70 -7.53
C LEU A 190 -12.57 32.46 -8.20
N THR A 191 -12.77 32.90 -9.45
CA THR A 191 -11.80 33.72 -10.18
C THR A 191 -11.54 35.06 -9.47
N GLU A 192 -12.61 35.73 -9.01
CA GLU A 192 -12.48 36.97 -8.23
C GLU A 192 -11.77 36.71 -6.90
N THR A 193 -12.11 35.63 -6.21
CA THR A 193 -11.48 35.23 -4.95
C THR A 193 -9.98 34.97 -5.11
N LEU A 194 -9.58 34.22 -6.13
CA LEU A 194 -8.18 33.93 -6.44
C LEU A 194 -7.40 35.21 -6.78
N THR A 195 -8.03 36.13 -7.53
CA THR A 195 -7.45 37.44 -7.84
C THR A 195 -7.19 38.26 -6.57
N LYS A 196 -8.13 38.25 -5.61
CA LYS A 196 -8.00 38.95 -4.32
C LYS A 196 -6.94 38.35 -3.40
N LEU A 197 -6.83 37.01 -3.36
CA LEU A 197 -5.86 36.33 -2.49
C LEU A 197 -4.41 36.50 -2.96
N GLY A 198 -4.21 36.77 -4.25
CA GLY A 198 -2.91 36.97 -4.87
C GLY A 198 -2.14 35.66 -5.05
N PRO A 199 -0.83 35.74 -5.35
CA PRO A 199 -0.04 34.55 -5.66
C PRO A 199 0.11 33.64 -4.44
N LYS A 200 0.07 32.35 -4.71
CA LYS A 200 0.34 31.30 -3.73
C LYS A 200 1.75 31.45 -3.15
N PRO A 201 1.92 31.35 -1.82
CA PRO A 201 3.24 31.38 -1.22
C PRO A 201 4.16 30.31 -1.84
N PRO A 202 5.44 30.62 -2.10
CA PRO A 202 6.35 29.71 -2.79
C PRO A 202 6.71 28.47 -1.95
N THR A 203 6.57 28.56 -0.63
CA THR A 203 6.89 27.47 0.30
C THR A 203 5.80 27.31 1.36
N ASN A 204 5.56 26.06 1.78
CA ASN A 204 4.76 25.73 2.95
C ASN A 204 5.50 24.63 3.73
N TYR A 205 5.96 24.94 4.94
CA TYR A 205 6.71 24.01 5.79
C TYR A 205 5.84 23.25 6.80
N ASP A 206 4.55 23.59 6.90
CA ASP A 206 3.63 22.92 7.82
C ASP A 206 3.57 21.40 7.62
N PRO A 207 3.56 20.87 6.37
CA PRO A 207 3.62 19.42 6.17
C PRO A 207 4.85 18.76 6.78
N GLN A 208 6.02 19.41 6.71
CA GLN A 208 7.29 18.91 7.26
C GLN A 208 7.28 18.96 8.79
N TYR A 209 6.72 20.01 9.39
CA TYR A 209 6.54 20.08 10.84
C TYR A 209 5.60 18.99 11.35
N TRP A 210 4.45 18.80 10.69
CA TRP A 210 3.53 17.72 11.04
C TRP A 210 4.14 16.33 10.82
N ALA A 211 4.86 16.10 9.72
CA ALA A 211 5.57 14.83 9.50
C ALA A 211 6.60 14.55 10.61
N THR A 212 7.26 15.59 11.13
CA THR A 212 8.18 15.48 12.27
C THR A 212 7.45 15.06 13.54
N VAL A 213 6.32 15.70 13.85
CA VAL A 213 5.47 15.32 14.99
C VAL A 213 5.00 13.87 14.86
N ILE A 214 4.57 13.46 13.67
CA ILE A 214 4.13 12.07 13.40
C ILE A 214 5.26 11.08 13.61
N ALA A 215 6.48 11.36 13.15
CA ALA A 215 7.62 10.49 13.37
C ALA A 215 7.94 10.33 14.87
N VAL A 216 7.92 11.44 15.64
CA VAL A 216 8.13 11.43 17.09
C VAL A 216 7.05 10.61 17.80
N VAL A 217 5.78 10.88 17.51
CA VAL A 217 4.64 10.18 18.12
C VAL A 217 4.70 8.68 17.78
N THR A 218 4.96 8.34 16.52
CA THR A 218 5.10 6.95 16.05
C THR A 218 6.24 6.24 16.78
N SER A 219 7.41 6.88 16.89
CA SER A 219 8.57 6.35 17.59
C SER A 219 8.25 6.04 19.07
N ILE A 220 7.64 6.98 19.79
CA ILE A 220 7.24 6.78 21.19
C ILE A 220 6.24 5.64 21.31
N LEU A 221 5.19 5.64 20.46
CA LEU A 221 4.15 4.62 20.49
C LEU A 221 4.69 3.22 20.16
N LEU A 222 5.67 3.10 19.26
CA LEU A 222 6.27 1.80 18.94
C LEU A 222 7.26 1.30 20.00
N VAL A 223 7.96 2.20 20.69
CA VAL A 223 8.86 1.85 21.79
C VAL A 223 8.09 1.40 23.03
N VAL A 224 6.95 2.05 23.32
CA VAL A 224 6.09 1.75 24.48
C VAL A 224 5.06 0.66 24.16
N GLY A 225 4.63 0.58 22.90
CA GLY A 225 3.40 -0.10 22.47
C GLY A 225 3.38 -1.61 22.72
N LYS A 226 2.22 -2.08 23.17
CA LYS A 226 1.87 -3.51 23.27
C LYS A 226 1.09 -3.92 22.02
N TYR A 227 1.27 -5.16 21.55
CA TYR A 227 0.60 -5.71 20.36
C TYR A 227 -0.91 -5.39 20.25
N LYS A 228 -1.67 -5.55 21.35
CA LYS A 228 -3.12 -5.27 21.39
C LYS A 228 -3.49 -3.83 21.03
N LEU A 229 -2.63 -2.86 21.36
CA LEU A 229 -2.87 -1.45 21.01
C LEU A 229 -2.76 -1.25 19.50
N ILE A 230 -1.76 -1.89 18.86
CA ILE A 230 -1.55 -1.86 17.42
C ILE A 230 -2.75 -2.47 16.70
N GLU A 231 -3.16 -3.67 17.12
CA GLU A 231 -4.25 -4.42 16.49
C GLU A 231 -5.59 -3.65 16.54
N TRP A 232 -5.99 -3.14 17.70
CA TRP A 232 -7.32 -2.52 17.85
C TRP A 232 -7.42 -1.13 17.20
N SER A 233 -6.39 -0.28 17.35
CA SER A 233 -6.42 1.07 16.79
C SER A 233 -6.45 1.04 15.26
N THR A 234 -5.59 0.21 14.65
CA THR A 234 -5.46 0.09 13.19
C THR A 234 -6.70 -0.53 12.57
N THR A 235 -7.22 -1.63 13.15
CA THR A 235 -8.42 -2.30 12.64
C THR A 235 -9.63 -1.36 12.61
N THR A 236 -9.85 -0.60 13.68
CA THR A 236 -11.00 0.31 13.77
C THR A 236 -10.92 1.43 12.75
N MET A 237 -9.74 2.06 12.63
CA MET A 237 -9.49 3.17 11.70
C MET A 237 -9.64 2.73 10.24
N VAL A 238 -9.07 1.57 9.90
CA VAL A 238 -9.10 1.01 8.55
C VAL A 238 -10.50 0.55 8.17
N ALA A 239 -11.22 -0.13 9.08
CA ALA A 239 -12.59 -0.55 8.84
C ALA A 239 -13.51 0.66 8.62
N ALA A 240 -13.43 1.69 9.48
CA ALA A 240 -14.24 2.89 9.36
C ALA A 240 -14.01 3.60 8.02
N PHE A 241 -12.76 3.83 7.64
CA PHE A 241 -12.47 4.52 6.38
C PHE A 241 -12.78 3.68 5.14
N THR A 242 -12.55 2.37 5.19
CA THR A 242 -12.94 1.45 4.10
C THR A 242 -14.45 1.48 3.89
N LEU A 243 -15.24 1.39 4.96
CA LEU A 243 -16.69 1.46 4.89
C LEU A 243 -17.16 2.80 4.33
N THR A 244 -16.55 3.91 4.75
CA THR A 244 -16.83 5.24 4.19
C THR A 244 -16.53 5.28 2.69
N THR A 245 -15.38 4.77 2.26
CA THR A 245 -14.96 4.77 0.84
C THR A 245 -15.90 3.94 -0.02
N VAL A 246 -16.23 2.72 0.43
CA VAL A 246 -17.19 1.84 -0.24
C VAL A 246 -18.58 2.50 -0.27
N GLY A 247 -18.98 3.14 0.83
CA GLY A 247 -20.19 3.94 0.92
C GLY A 247 -20.21 5.08 -0.10
N THR A 248 -19.09 5.77 -0.33
CA THR A 248 -18.96 6.79 -1.39
C THR A 248 -19.22 6.17 -2.76
N VAL A 249 -18.62 5.03 -3.08
CA VAL A 249 -18.82 4.35 -4.39
C VAL A 249 -20.28 3.96 -4.61
N ILE A 250 -20.94 3.47 -3.57
CA ILE A 250 -22.39 3.16 -3.61
C ILE A 250 -23.20 4.45 -3.80
N ALA A 251 -22.86 5.50 -3.06
CA ALA A 251 -23.57 6.77 -3.11
C ALA A 251 -23.41 7.48 -4.48
N LEU A 252 -22.27 7.31 -5.16
CA LEU A 252 -22.06 7.85 -6.51
C LEU A 252 -23.07 7.31 -7.53
N GLN A 253 -23.66 6.14 -7.30
CA GLN A 253 -24.68 5.60 -8.21
C GLN A 253 -25.97 6.43 -8.22
N PHE A 254 -26.17 7.30 -7.22
CA PHE A 254 -27.28 8.25 -7.16
C PHE A 254 -26.95 9.63 -7.76
N THR A 255 -25.80 9.76 -8.44
CA THR A 255 -25.42 10.98 -9.15
C THR A 255 -25.34 10.71 -10.65
N ASP A 256 -26.08 11.47 -11.46
CA ASP A 256 -26.24 11.17 -12.89
C ASP A 256 -24.91 11.21 -13.67
N PHE A 257 -24.02 12.15 -13.31
CA PHE A 257 -22.75 12.35 -13.99
C PHE A 257 -21.64 11.39 -13.51
N TRP A 258 -21.61 11.04 -12.22
CA TRP A 258 -20.52 10.24 -11.63
C TRP A 258 -20.84 8.76 -11.45
N ALA A 259 -22.07 8.34 -11.75
CA ALA A 259 -22.46 6.93 -11.70
C ALA A 259 -21.51 6.06 -12.53
N ILE A 260 -21.24 4.86 -12.00
CA ILE A 260 -20.39 3.85 -12.65
C ILE A 260 -21.33 2.91 -13.38
N ARG A 261 -21.28 2.94 -14.71
CA ARG A 261 -22.19 2.15 -15.52
C ARG A 261 -21.72 0.70 -15.58
N PHE A 262 -22.65 -0.21 -15.83
CA PHE A 262 -22.29 -1.62 -16.03
C PHE A 262 -21.29 -1.80 -17.20
N SER A 263 -21.40 -0.97 -18.24
CA SER A 263 -20.43 -0.94 -19.34
C SER A 263 -19.01 -0.62 -18.86
N ASP A 264 -18.86 0.31 -17.91
CA ASP A 264 -17.56 0.71 -17.37
C ASP A 264 -16.87 -0.48 -16.68
N ILE A 265 -17.65 -1.30 -15.95
CA ILE A 265 -17.15 -2.51 -15.30
C ILE A 265 -16.77 -3.58 -16.33
N VAL A 266 -17.60 -3.78 -17.35
CA VAL A 266 -17.29 -4.74 -18.43
C VAL A 266 -16.02 -4.35 -19.17
N ASP A 267 -15.85 -3.06 -19.48
CA ASP A 267 -14.63 -2.53 -20.08
C ASP A 267 -13.41 -2.75 -19.17
N GLY A 268 -13.58 -2.53 -17.87
CA GLY A 268 -12.52 -2.79 -16.89
C GLY A 268 -12.17 -4.25 -16.69
N LEU A 269 -13.07 -5.17 -17.04
CA LEU A 269 -12.85 -6.62 -17.02
C LEU A 269 -12.51 -7.20 -18.40
N SER A 270 -12.30 -6.36 -19.42
CA SER A 270 -12.09 -6.79 -20.81
C SER A 270 -10.68 -7.30 -21.13
N PHE A 271 -9.75 -7.28 -20.16
CA PHE A 271 -8.33 -7.64 -20.35
C PHE A 271 -7.61 -6.81 -21.43
N ARG A 272 -8.05 -5.56 -21.63
CA ARG A 272 -7.49 -4.62 -22.60
C ARG A 272 -6.70 -3.52 -21.90
N LEU A 273 -5.78 -2.92 -22.65
CA LEU A 273 -5.10 -1.70 -22.23
C LEU A 273 -5.97 -0.48 -22.56
N PRO A 274 -5.83 0.62 -21.80
CA PRO A 274 -6.56 1.86 -22.07
C PRO A 274 -6.24 2.38 -23.49
N PRO A 275 -7.25 2.89 -24.23
CA PRO A 275 -7.05 3.49 -25.55
C PRO A 275 -6.04 4.64 -25.50
N ALA A 276 -5.20 4.76 -26.52
CA ALA A 276 -4.20 5.83 -26.61
C ALA A 276 -4.80 7.25 -26.65
N THR A 277 -6.09 7.37 -26.99
CA THR A 277 -6.85 8.63 -27.00
C THR A 277 -7.27 9.10 -25.60
N GLN A 278 -7.17 8.24 -24.59
CA GLN A 278 -7.52 8.60 -23.21
C GLN A 278 -6.36 9.36 -22.54
N SER A 279 -6.69 10.45 -21.85
CA SER A 279 -5.74 11.21 -21.04
C SER A 279 -5.13 10.31 -19.95
N GLY A 280 -3.80 10.35 -19.78
CA GLY A 280 -3.07 9.52 -18.80
C GLY A 280 -2.70 8.10 -19.27
N SER A 281 -3.23 7.63 -20.40
CA SER A 281 -3.00 6.26 -20.92
C SER A 281 -1.51 5.91 -21.14
N GLN A 282 -0.67 6.91 -21.41
CA GLN A 282 0.77 6.72 -21.64
C GLN A 282 1.51 6.16 -20.43
N HIS A 283 1.07 6.51 -19.22
CA HIS A 283 1.67 6.10 -17.95
C HIS A 283 0.87 5.03 -17.22
N ALA A 284 -0.42 4.90 -17.53
CA ALA A 284 -1.37 3.99 -16.85
C ALA A 284 -0.83 2.57 -16.60
N LEU A 285 -0.26 1.92 -17.61
CA LEU A 285 0.27 0.56 -17.46
C LEU A 285 1.50 0.52 -16.55
N ALA A 286 2.42 1.48 -16.67
CA ALA A 286 3.61 1.54 -15.84
C ALA A 286 3.24 1.83 -14.38
N THR A 287 2.32 2.77 -14.16
CA THR A 287 1.74 3.07 -12.84
C THR A 287 1.06 1.83 -12.27
N ALA A 288 0.24 1.11 -13.06
CA ALA A 288 -0.44 -0.10 -12.60
C ALA A 288 0.52 -1.22 -12.23
N LEU A 289 1.58 -1.44 -13.01
CA LEU A 289 2.59 -2.47 -12.75
C LEU A 289 3.49 -2.12 -11.55
N ALA A 290 3.82 -0.84 -11.34
CA ALA A 290 4.49 -0.39 -10.11
C ALA A 290 3.57 -0.55 -8.90
N THR A 291 2.31 -0.16 -9.06
CA THR A 291 1.25 -0.29 -8.06
C THR A 291 1.00 -1.76 -7.70
N PHE A 292 1.13 -2.69 -8.67
CA PHE A 292 1.05 -4.13 -8.47
C PHE A 292 1.99 -4.65 -7.37
N GLY A 293 3.15 -4.02 -7.12
CA GLY A 293 4.04 -4.43 -6.04
C GLY A 293 3.52 -4.15 -4.63
N ILE A 294 2.59 -3.21 -4.47
CA ILE A 294 2.11 -2.68 -3.18
C ILE A 294 0.59 -2.75 -2.97
N ILE A 295 -0.21 -3.03 -4.00
CA ILE A 295 -1.67 -3.20 -3.83
C ILE A 295 -2.06 -4.58 -3.34
N GLY A 296 -3.14 -4.65 -2.57
CA GLY A 296 -3.45 -5.85 -1.82
C GLY A 296 -2.25 -6.22 -0.96
N VAL A 297 -1.93 -7.51 -0.83
CA VAL A 297 -0.73 -7.89 -0.06
C VAL A 297 0.56 -7.62 -0.87
N GLY A 298 1.30 -6.57 -0.49
CA GLY A 298 2.60 -6.23 -1.08
C GLY A 298 3.71 -7.21 -0.67
N ALA A 299 4.90 -7.06 -1.25
CA ALA A 299 6.02 -7.93 -0.91
C ALA A 299 6.48 -7.76 0.55
N SER A 300 6.49 -6.52 1.03
CA SER A 300 6.79 -6.21 2.44
C SER A 300 5.77 -6.84 3.40
N GLU A 301 4.50 -6.87 3.02
CA GLU A 301 3.42 -7.49 3.79
C GLU A 301 3.50 -9.02 3.76
N LEU A 302 3.81 -9.62 2.60
CA LEU A 302 4.04 -11.06 2.50
C LEU A 302 5.18 -11.51 3.42
N VAL A 303 6.24 -10.70 3.53
CA VAL A 303 7.37 -10.98 4.41
C VAL A 303 7.02 -10.80 5.88
N SER A 304 6.28 -9.74 6.23
CA SER A 304 5.96 -9.39 7.61
C SER A 304 4.80 -10.18 8.21
N TYR A 305 3.87 -10.70 7.38
CA TYR A 305 2.71 -11.47 7.83
C TYR A 305 3.04 -12.63 8.79
N PRO A 306 4.04 -13.49 8.50
CA PRO A 306 4.37 -14.59 9.40
C PRO A 306 4.93 -14.13 10.76
N TYR A 307 5.57 -12.96 10.84
CA TYR A 307 5.99 -12.39 12.13
C TYR A 307 4.79 -12.06 13.02
N TRP A 308 3.72 -11.52 12.43
CA TRP A 308 2.48 -11.26 13.17
C TRP A 308 1.81 -12.57 13.63
N CYS A 309 1.90 -13.64 12.84
CA CYS A 309 1.46 -14.97 13.24
C CYS A 309 2.24 -15.50 14.45
N LEU A 310 3.57 -15.31 14.47
CA LEU A 310 4.43 -15.67 15.61
C LEU A 310 4.05 -14.88 16.86
N GLU A 311 3.82 -13.57 16.74
CA GLU A 311 3.46 -12.73 17.88
C GLU A 311 2.08 -13.01 18.46
N LYS A 312 1.08 -13.21 17.60
CA LYS A 312 -0.26 -13.64 18.02
C LYS A 312 -0.20 -15.00 18.72
N GLY A 313 0.76 -15.83 18.32
CA GLY A 313 1.09 -17.11 18.92
C GLY A 313 0.63 -18.32 18.12
N TYR A 314 0.22 -18.19 16.85
CA TYR A 314 -0.30 -19.32 16.06
C TYR A 314 0.65 -20.53 16.05
N ALA A 315 1.96 -20.29 15.86
CA ALA A 315 2.97 -21.34 15.93
C ALA A 315 3.15 -21.88 17.36
N ARG A 316 3.16 -21.00 18.37
CA ARG A 316 3.27 -21.39 19.79
C ARG A 316 2.11 -22.28 20.24
N TYR A 317 0.89 -21.93 19.85
CA TYR A 317 -0.33 -22.68 20.18
C TYR A 317 -0.39 -24.04 19.47
N THR A 318 0.23 -24.16 18.30
CA THR A 318 0.37 -25.45 17.60
C THR A 318 1.28 -26.41 18.39
N GLY A 319 2.30 -25.85 19.05
CA GLY A 319 3.29 -26.58 19.83
C GLY A 319 4.47 -27.07 18.98
N PRO A 320 5.55 -27.56 19.63
CA PRO A 320 6.72 -28.08 18.94
C PRO A 320 6.35 -29.17 17.94
N ARG A 321 6.96 -29.13 16.75
CA ARG A 321 6.72 -30.14 15.72
C ARG A 321 7.21 -31.50 16.18
N ASP A 322 6.32 -32.49 16.13
CA ASP A 322 6.64 -33.90 16.38
C ASP A 322 5.94 -34.82 15.36
N ASN A 323 6.20 -36.12 15.48
CA ASN A 323 5.65 -37.15 14.59
C ASN A 323 4.27 -37.67 15.05
N SER A 324 3.67 -37.08 16.08
CA SER A 324 2.38 -37.52 16.63
C SER A 324 1.21 -37.12 15.71
N PRO A 325 0.17 -37.96 15.57
CA PRO A 325 -1.09 -37.57 14.91
C PRO A 325 -1.75 -36.35 15.57
N GLU A 326 -1.65 -36.23 16.89
CA GLU A 326 -2.27 -35.17 17.68
C GLU A 326 -1.69 -33.79 17.32
N TRP A 327 -0.37 -33.71 17.12
CA TRP A 327 0.25 -32.48 16.63
C TRP A 327 -0.26 -32.12 15.23
N ALA A 328 -0.37 -33.11 14.33
CA ALA A 328 -0.84 -32.86 12.97
C ALA A 328 -2.31 -32.38 12.95
N GLU A 329 -3.17 -32.91 13.82
CA GLU A 329 -4.54 -32.43 13.97
C GLU A 329 -4.61 -31.00 14.50
N ARG A 330 -3.83 -30.67 15.55
CA ARG A 330 -3.75 -29.30 16.08
C ARG A 330 -3.22 -28.33 15.02
N ALA A 331 -2.13 -28.68 14.34
CA ALA A 331 -1.56 -27.89 13.26
C ALA A 331 -2.58 -27.67 12.14
N ARG A 332 -3.35 -28.69 11.75
CA ARG A 332 -4.41 -28.55 10.74
C ARG A 332 -5.48 -27.54 11.15
N GLY A 333 -5.88 -27.52 12.42
CA GLY A 333 -6.84 -26.54 12.92
C GLY A 333 -6.28 -25.12 12.97
N TRP A 334 -5.04 -24.92 13.44
CA TRP A 334 -4.39 -23.60 13.40
C TRP A 334 -4.12 -23.10 11.96
N LEU A 335 -3.81 -24.00 11.03
CA LEU A 335 -3.75 -23.67 9.60
C LEU A 335 -5.12 -23.28 9.05
N THR A 336 -6.22 -23.76 9.64
CA THR A 336 -7.57 -23.31 9.28
C THR A 336 -7.80 -21.88 9.74
N VAL A 337 -7.43 -21.54 10.97
CA VAL A 337 -7.45 -20.15 11.47
C VAL A 337 -6.63 -19.23 10.58
N LEU A 338 -5.41 -19.64 10.21
CA LEU A 338 -4.55 -18.88 9.29
C LEU A 338 -5.22 -18.65 7.93
N ARG A 339 -5.87 -19.66 7.35
CA ARG A 339 -6.57 -19.48 6.07
C ARG A 339 -7.70 -18.46 6.20
N TRP A 340 -8.52 -18.56 7.23
CA TRP A 340 -9.58 -17.56 7.49
C TRP A 340 -9.00 -16.16 7.66
N ASP A 341 -7.88 -16.04 8.38
CA ASP A 341 -7.17 -14.79 8.60
C ASP A 341 -6.68 -14.15 7.29
N CYS A 342 -6.06 -14.92 6.38
CA CYS A 342 -5.66 -14.44 5.06
C CYS A 342 -6.85 -14.11 4.15
N TRP A 343 -7.89 -14.97 4.09
CA TRP A 343 -9.01 -14.75 3.17
C TRP A 343 -9.92 -13.60 3.61
N CYS A 344 -10.22 -13.47 4.90
CA CYS A 344 -10.99 -12.33 5.41
C CYS A 344 -10.26 -11.02 5.21
N SER A 345 -8.94 -10.97 5.49
CA SER A 345 -8.15 -9.77 5.23
C SER A 345 -8.08 -9.45 3.74
N MET A 346 -7.97 -10.47 2.87
CA MET A 346 -8.00 -10.30 1.43
C MET A 346 -9.28 -9.64 0.94
N VAL A 347 -10.44 -10.08 1.42
CA VAL A 347 -11.71 -9.44 1.07
C VAL A 347 -11.71 -7.97 1.50
N ILE A 348 -11.27 -7.67 2.73
CA ILE A 348 -11.25 -6.30 3.26
C ILE A 348 -10.37 -5.38 2.40
N TYR A 349 -9.10 -5.75 2.18
CA TYR A 349 -8.22 -4.89 1.40
C TYR A 349 -8.66 -4.82 -0.06
N THR A 350 -9.17 -5.91 -0.66
CA THR A 350 -9.61 -5.90 -2.07
C THR A 350 -10.80 -4.97 -2.27
N LEU A 351 -11.77 -4.98 -1.35
CA LEU A 351 -12.90 -4.05 -1.39
C LEU A 351 -12.43 -2.60 -1.32
N ALA A 352 -11.47 -2.30 -0.42
CA ALA A 352 -10.86 -0.97 -0.35
C ALA A 352 -10.13 -0.61 -1.66
N THR A 353 -9.29 -1.51 -2.19
CA THR A 353 -8.54 -1.29 -3.43
C THR A 353 -9.45 -1.03 -4.61
N VAL A 354 -10.48 -1.86 -4.80
CA VAL A 354 -11.46 -1.67 -5.87
C VAL A 354 -12.20 -0.35 -5.68
N ALA A 355 -12.61 0.00 -4.47
CA ALA A 355 -13.30 1.25 -4.22
C ALA A 355 -12.43 2.48 -4.59
N PHE A 356 -11.16 2.52 -4.17
CA PHE A 356 -10.25 3.60 -4.53
C PHE A 356 -9.94 3.66 -6.03
N TYR A 357 -9.77 2.49 -6.67
CA TYR A 357 -9.59 2.42 -8.11
C TYR A 357 -10.79 3.04 -8.84
N LEU A 358 -12.00 2.64 -8.45
CA LEU A 358 -13.25 3.09 -9.05
C LEU A 358 -13.48 4.59 -8.80
N LEU A 359 -13.19 5.12 -7.61
CA LEU A 359 -13.27 6.55 -7.35
C LEU A 359 -12.25 7.34 -8.19
N GLY A 360 -11.03 6.82 -8.32
CA GLY A 360 -10.01 7.41 -9.20
C GLY A 360 -10.46 7.44 -10.66
N ALA A 361 -11.03 6.34 -11.16
CA ALA A 361 -11.51 6.21 -12.53
C ALA A 361 -12.75 7.07 -12.82
N ALA A 362 -13.76 6.98 -11.94
CA ALA A 362 -15.06 7.60 -12.13
C ALA A 362 -15.00 9.11 -11.90
N ILE A 363 -14.18 9.59 -10.97
CA ILE A 363 -14.10 11.01 -10.65
C ILE A 363 -12.87 11.62 -11.28
N LEU A 364 -11.69 11.31 -10.74
CA LEU A 364 -10.44 12.01 -11.10
C LEU A 364 -10.10 11.83 -12.59
N GLY A 365 -10.26 10.62 -13.13
CA GLY A 365 -10.02 10.32 -14.53
C GLY A 365 -10.98 11.06 -15.47
N ARG A 366 -12.26 11.24 -15.09
CA ARG A 366 -13.25 11.97 -15.90
C ARG A 366 -12.96 13.48 -15.95
N VAL A 367 -12.41 14.05 -14.88
CA VAL A 367 -11.99 15.47 -14.84
C VAL A 367 -10.53 15.72 -15.22
N GLY A 368 -9.77 14.66 -15.54
CA GLY A 368 -8.36 14.79 -15.89
C GLY A 368 -7.44 15.20 -14.73
N LEU A 369 -7.88 14.99 -13.49
CA LEU A 369 -7.05 15.20 -12.30
C LEU A 369 -6.17 13.98 -12.07
N ASN A 370 -4.85 14.19 -11.97
CA ASN A 370 -3.90 13.14 -11.62
C ASN A 370 -3.33 13.39 -10.21
N PRO A 371 -3.54 12.47 -9.25
CA PRO A 371 -2.96 12.60 -7.91
C PRO A 371 -1.43 12.71 -7.91
N GLY A 372 -0.91 13.81 -7.38
CA GLY A 372 0.53 13.99 -7.22
C GLY A 372 0.95 15.32 -6.59
N GLY A 373 2.24 15.45 -6.37
CA GLY A 373 2.88 16.66 -5.86
C GLY A 373 2.47 17.06 -4.44
N PHE A 374 2.60 18.35 -4.15
CA PHE A 374 2.22 18.93 -2.86
C PHE A 374 0.69 19.08 -2.68
N GLU A 375 -0.09 18.77 -3.72
CA GLU A 375 -1.56 18.84 -3.71
C GLU A 375 -2.20 17.46 -3.65
N LEU A 376 -1.41 16.39 -3.49
CA LEU A 376 -1.88 15.01 -3.50
C LEU A 376 -3.15 14.80 -2.65
N VAL A 377 -3.12 15.22 -1.38
CA VAL A 377 -4.26 15.08 -0.46
C VAL A 377 -5.48 15.87 -0.92
N ARG A 378 -5.30 17.05 -1.52
CA ARG A 378 -6.41 17.87 -2.05
C ARG A 378 -7.04 17.24 -3.28
N THR A 379 -6.22 16.75 -4.21
CA THR A 379 -6.71 16.05 -5.40
C THR A 379 -7.52 14.81 -5.00
N LEU A 380 -7.06 14.07 -3.99
CA LEU A 380 -7.78 12.89 -3.50
C LEU A 380 -9.10 13.26 -2.78
N THR A 381 -9.19 14.45 -2.18
CA THR A 381 -10.43 14.95 -1.55
C THR A 381 -11.55 15.10 -2.58
N ALA A 382 -11.23 15.47 -3.82
CA ALA A 382 -12.21 15.66 -4.89
C ALA A 382 -13.05 14.39 -5.16
N MET A 383 -12.55 13.20 -4.82
CA MET A 383 -13.31 11.94 -4.95
C MET A 383 -14.54 11.86 -4.04
N TYR A 384 -14.61 12.67 -3.00
CA TYR A 384 -15.70 12.66 -2.01
C TYR A 384 -16.65 13.83 -2.20
N GLU A 385 -16.25 14.84 -2.98
CA GLU A 385 -17.01 16.08 -3.19
C GLU A 385 -18.40 15.83 -3.79
N PRO A 386 -18.58 14.97 -4.81
CA PRO A 386 -19.90 14.74 -5.40
C PRO A 386 -20.94 14.17 -4.42
N VAL A 387 -20.50 13.42 -3.40
CA VAL A 387 -21.38 12.76 -2.44
C VAL A 387 -21.58 13.59 -1.18
N PHE A 388 -20.50 14.17 -0.65
CA PHE A 388 -20.52 14.82 0.67
C PHE A 388 -20.50 16.35 0.59
N GLY A 389 -20.33 16.93 -0.61
CA GLY A 389 -20.26 18.37 -0.83
C GLY A 389 -19.27 19.03 0.13
N ARG A 390 -19.76 20.02 0.89
CA ARG A 390 -18.94 20.77 1.88
C ARG A 390 -18.29 19.92 2.97
N PHE A 391 -18.80 18.71 3.25
CA PHE A 391 -18.24 17.81 4.27
C PHE A 391 -17.16 16.88 3.70
N ALA A 392 -16.97 16.85 2.38
CA ALA A 392 -16.00 15.97 1.73
C ALA A 392 -14.58 16.19 2.27
N GLN A 393 -14.16 17.44 2.42
CA GLN A 393 -12.84 17.77 2.92
C GLN A 393 -12.60 17.27 4.34
N SER A 394 -13.54 17.52 5.27
CA SER A 394 -13.35 17.09 6.67
C SER A 394 -13.38 15.58 6.82
N LEU A 395 -14.33 14.91 6.15
CA LEU A 395 -14.45 13.45 6.16
C LEU A 395 -13.18 12.81 5.56
N PHE A 396 -12.73 13.32 4.42
CA PHE A 396 -11.56 12.83 3.74
C PHE A 396 -10.30 13.05 4.58
N LEU A 397 -10.08 14.24 5.16
CA LEU A 397 -8.86 14.53 5.93
C LEU A 397 -8.74 13.68 7.20
N VAL A 398 -9.84 13.49 7.93
CA VAL A 398 -9.87 12.59 9.10
C VAL A 398 -9.56 11.15 8.67
N GLY A 399 -10.19 10.71 7.60
CA GLY A 399 -9.99 9.38 7.05
C GLY A 399 -8.57 9.15 6.52
N ALA A 400 -8.05 10.09 5.74
CA ALA A 400 -6.71 10.08 5.17
C ALA A 400 -5.64 10.09 6.26
N PHE A 401 -5.78 10.93 7.28
CA PHE A 401 -4.93 10.85 8.48
C PHE A 401 -4.99 9.44 9.07
N ALA A 402 -6.20 8.91 9.28
CA ALA A 402 -6.37 7.64 9.95
C ALA A 402 -5.68 6.49 9.20
N VAL A 403 -5.93 6.37 7.90
CA VAL A 403 -5.35 5.27 7.12
C VAL A 403 -3.86 5.44 6.86
N LEU A 404 -3.41 6.63 6.46
CA LEU A 404 -2.00 6.87 6.17
C LEU A 404 -1.14 6.75 7.44
N PHE A 405 -1.62 7.26 8.59
CA PHE A 405 -0.95 7.06 9.86
C PHE A 405 -0.90 5.59 10.26
N SER A 406 -2.01 4.85 10.11
CA SER A 406 -2.05 3.42 10.43
C SER A 406 -1.06 2.62 9.59
N THR A 407 -0.94 2.92 8.29
CA THR A 407 0.07 2.32 7.42
C THR A 407 1.48 2.64 7.90
N PHE A 408 1.77 3.93 8.15
CA PHE A 408 3.09 4.35 8.61
C PHE A 408 3.48 3.65 9.91
N PHE A 409 2.53 3.55 10.85
CA PHE A 409 2.72 2.93 12.15
C PHE A 409 2.96 1.41 12.05
N VAL A 410 2.08 0.67 11.37
CA VAL A 410 2.18 -0.79 11.25
C VAL A 410 3.40 -1.21 10.44
N ALA A 411 3.70 -0.52 9.34
CA ALA A 411 4.84 -0.85 8.49
C ALA A 411 6.18 -0.65 9.23
N ASN A 412 6.34 0.45 9.99
CA ASN A 412 7.52 0.64 10.83
C ASN A 412 7.64 -0.47 11.90
N ALA A 413 6.52 -0.87 12.51
CA ALA A 413 6.49 -1.98 13.47
C ALA A 413 6.93 -3.31 12.81
N GLY A 414 6.44 -3.60 11.60
CA GLY A 414 6.83 -4.77 10.82
C GLY A 414 8.31 -4.74 10.47
N HIS A 415 8.79 -3.63 9.91
CA HIS A 415 10.19 -3.45 9.53
C HIS A 415 11.16 -3.59 10.70
N ALA A 416 10.81 -3.09 11.90
CA ALA A 416 11.65 -3.26 13.08
C ALA A 416 11.90 -4.74 13.38
N ARG A 417 10.87 -5.60 13.27
CA ARG A 417 10.98 -7.05 13.49
C ARG A 417 11.78 -7.72 12.41
N VAL A 418 11.46 -7.44 11.15
CA VAL A 418 12.11 -8.09 10.02
C VAL A 418 13.60 -7.69 9.97
N LEU A 419 13.96 -6.43 10.20
CA LEU A 419 15.35 -5.99 10.23
C LEU A 419 16.16 -6.58 11.39
N THR A 420 15.57 -6.68 12.58
CA THR A 420 16.22 -7.39 13.70
C THR A 420 16.53 -8.85 13.31
N ASP A 421 15.61 -9.49 12.59
CA ASP A 421 15.77 -10.86 12.17
C ASP A 421 16.75 -11.02 11.00
N VAL A 422 16.78 -10.08 10.05
CA VAL A 422 17.84 -9.99 9.04
C VAL A 422 19.20 -9.86 9.71
N ALA A 423 19.33 -9.00 10.73
CA ALA A 423 20.57 -8.86 11.48
C ALA A 423 20.98 -10.18 12.16
N ARG A 424 20.01 -10.94 12.70
CA ARG A 424 20.25 -12.28 13.26
C ARG A 424 20.73 -13.26 12.19
N VAL A 425 20.03 -13.40 11.06
CA VAL A 425 20.38 -14.33 9.98
C VAL A 425 21.74 -14.00 9.36
N MET A 426 22.08 -12.72 9.24
CA MET A 426 23.37 -12.25 8.73
C MET A 426 24.47 -12.21 9.80
N SER A 427 24.23 -12.78 10.98
CA SER A 427 25.19 -12.88 12.10
C SER A 427 25.68 -11.53 12.65
N PHE A 428 24.88 -10.48 12.54
CA PHE A 428 25.14 -9.15 13.11
C PHE A 428 24.61 -9.04 14.54
N GLY A 429 25.37 -9.56 15.51
CA GLY A 429 25.26 -9.16 16.93
C GLY A 429 23.99 -9.61 17.70
N ILE A 430 23.00 -10.22 17.06
CA ILE A 430 21.80 -10.76 17.72
C ILE A 430 22.02 -12.24 18.01
N LYS A 431 22.25 -12.60 19.28
CA LYS A 431 22.53 -13.98 19.70
C LYS A 431 21.46 -14.57 20.60
N SER A 432 20.67 -13.72 21.26
CA SER A 432 19.63 -14.14 22.19
C SER A 432 18.28 -13.48 21.90
N GLU A 433 17.23 -14.03 22.50
CA GLU A 433 15.89 -13.41 22.50
C GLU A 433 15.87 -12.06 23.23
N ALA A 434 16.76 -11.86 24.22
CA ALA A 434 16.90 -10.56 24.88
C ALA A 434 17.49 -9.51 23.93
N ASP A 435 18.52 -9.89 23.14
CA ASP A 435 19.12 -9.01 22.14
C ASP A 435 18.10 -8.63 21.06
N ALA A 436 17.30 -9.60 20.60
CA ALA A 436 16.26 -9.36 19.62
C ALA A 436 15.20 -8.37 20.13
N LYS A 437 14.70 -8.54 21.36
CA LYS A 437 13.75 -7.59 21.96
C LYS A 437 14.34 -6.18 22.10
N ARG A 438 15.63 -6.09 22.49
CA ARG A 438 16.34 -4.81 22.57
C ARG A 438 16.48 -4.17 21.18
N SER A 439 16.89 -4.95 20.18
CA SER A 439 17.03 -4.50 18.80
C SER A 439 15.70 -4.01 18.23
N ILE A 440 14.61 -4.77 18.40
CA ILE A 440 13.27 -4.34 17.96
C ILE A 440 12.90 -3.01 18.60
N ARG A 441 13.12 -2.83 19.90
CA ARG A 441 12.83 -1.56 20.59
C ARG A 441 13.64 -0.40 20.02
N ILE A 442 14.93 -0.61 19.75
CA ILE A 442 15.81 0.42 19.16
C ILE A 442 15.36 0.75 17.73
N MET A 443 15.11 -0.26 16.90
CA MET A 443 14.63 -0.09 15.52
C MET A 443 13.27 0.61 15.48
N SER A 444 12.33 0.21 16.33
CA SER A 444 11.04 0.89 16.53
C SER A 444 11.19 2.38 16.84
N GLY A 445 12.23 2.75 17.59
CA GLY A 445 12.54 4.14 17.90
C GLY A 445 13.16 4.90 16.72
N ILE A 446 14.07 4.27 15.98
CA ILE A 446 14.89 4.91 14.94
C ILE A 446 14.20 4.99 13.58
N LEU A 447 13.49 3.93 13.16
CA LEU A 447 12.96 3.80 11.80
C LEU A 447 12.01 4.93 11.37
N PRO A 448 11.09 5.42 12.23
CA PRO A 448 10.26 6.57 11.87
C PRO A 448 11.08 7.81 11.52
N PHE A 449 12.21 8.05 12.20
CA PHE A 449 13.12 9.16 11.90
C PHE A 449 13.93 8.93 10.64
N VAL A 450 14.29 7.68 10.31
CA VAL A 450 14.91 7.36 9.02
C VAL A 450 13.95 7.69 7.88
N CYS A 451 12.67 7.31 8.00
CA CYS A 451 11.64 7.65 7.02
C CYS A 451 11.45 9.17 6.90
N LEU A 452 11.41 9.89 8.02
CA LEU A 452 11.36 11.35 8.05
C LEU A 452 12.58 11.97 7.37
N ALA A 453 13.79 11.50 7.68
CA ALA A 453 15.02 12.02 7.07
C ALA A 453 15.01 11.84 5.54
N ILE A 454 14.54 10.68 5.05
CA ILE A 454 14.37 10.47 3.60
C ILE A 454 13.38 11.48 3.03
N TYR A 455 12.23 11.69 3.67
CA TYR A 455 11.24 12.68 3.22
C TYR A 455 11.79 14.11 3.19
N LEU A 456 12.59 14.50 4.18
CA LEU A 456 13.17 15.85 4.25
C LEU A 456 14.34 16.05 3.27
N CYS A 457 15.12 15.00 2.99
CA CYS A 457 16.29 15.09 2.12
C CYS A 457 15.97 14.84 0.64
N VAL A 458 14.87 14.16 0.33
CA VAL A 458 14.49 13.86 -1.04
C VAL A 458 13.39 14.84 -1.47
N PRO A 459 13.69 15.83 -2.33
CA PRO A 459 12.73 16.84 -2.79
C PRO A 459 11.72 16.27 -3.82
N GLU A 460 11.64 14.94 -3.97
CA GLU A 460 10.71 14.27 -4.89
C GLU A 460 9.29 14.31 -4.34
N GLU A 461 8.32 14.20 -5.23
CA GLU A 461 6.91 14.23 -4.86
C GLU A 461 6.54 12.95 -4.07
N PRO A 462 5.75 13.02 -2.98
CA PRO A 462 5.49 11.89 -2.10
C PRO A 462 5.04 10.60 -2.82
N GLN A 463 4.22 10.73 -3.86
CA GLN A 463 3.74 9.59 -4.63
C GLN A 463 4.81 8.92 -5.50
N GLN A 464 5.88 9.62 -5.91
CA GLN A 464 6.98 9.02 -6.67
C GLN A 464 7.76 8.04 -5.79
N LEU A 465 7.99 8.39 -4.53
CA LEU A 465 8.62 7.49 -3.55
C LEU A 465 7.78 6.23 -3.32
N VAL A 466 6.45 6.38 -3.28
CA VAL A 466 5.51 5.25 -3.16
C VAL A 466 5.58 4.35 -4.40
N LEU A 467 5.54 4.91 -5.61
CA LEU A 467 5.60 4.13 -6.86
C LEU A 467 6.97 3.45 -7.07
N LEU A 468 8.06 4.12 -6.70
CA LEU A 468 9.41 3.54 -6.74
C LEU A 468 9.52 2.31 -5.84
N SER A 469 9.00 2.42 -4.61
CA SER A 469 8.89 1.26 -3.70
C SER A 469 8.02 0.16 -4.29
N GLY A 470 6.88 0.52 -4.87
CA GLY A 470 6.00 -0.41 -5.60
C GLY A 470 6.74 -1.20 -6.67
N MET A 471 7.54 -0.53 -7.49
CA MET A 471 8.36 -1.18 -8.51
C MET A 471 9.37 -2.16 -7.89
N VAL A 472 10.12 -1.77 -6.86
CA VAL A 472 11.11 -2.65 -6.20
C VAL A 472 10.42 -3.83 -5.51
N GLN A 473 9.25 -3.63 -4.93
CA GLN A 473 8.46 -4.71 -4.34
C GLN A 473 7.90 -5.67 -5.38
N ALA A 474 7.46 -5.17 -6.54
CA ALA A 474 6.97 -6.01 -7.64
C ALA A 474 8.02 -7.02 -8.12
N PHE A 475 9.31 -6.66 -8.03
CA PHE A 475 10.42 -7.56 -8.30
C PHE A 475 10.66 -8.62 -7.21
N MET A 476 10.39 -8.31 -5.94
CA MET A 476 10.48 -9.28 -4.85
C MET A 476 9.37 -10.33 -4.92
N LEU A 477 8.19 -9.98 -5.42
CA LEU A 477 7.03 -10.88 -5.52
C LEU A 477 7.33 -12.24 -6.18
N PRO A 478 7.88 -12.32 -7.42
CA PRO A 478 8.22 -13.61 -8.02
C PRO A 478 9.25 -14.41 -7.21
N MET A 479 10.15 -13.73 -6.50
CA MET A 479 11.14 -14.38 -5.63
C MET A 479 10.48 -15.03 -4.41
N LEU A 480 9.52 -14.33 -3.79
CA LEU A 480 8.71 -14.87 -2.70
C LEU A 480 7.78 -15.99 -3.16
N ALA A 481 7.22 -15.88 -4.37
CA ALA A 481 6.40 -16.93 -4.95
C ALA A 481 7.22 -18.20 -5.21
N PHE A 482 8.47 -18.06 -5.68
CA PHE A 482 9.39 -19.18 -5.79
C PHE A 482 9.72 -19.78 -4.42
N ALA A 483 9.97 -18.96 -3.40
CA ALA A 483 10.20 -19.44 -2.05
C ALA A 483 8.99 -20.22 -1.49
N ALA A 484 7.77 -19.75 -1.74
CA ALA A 484 6.55 -20.46 -1.37
C ALA A 484 6.43 -21.83 -2.06
N LEU A 485 6.75 -21.93 -3.35
CA LEU A 485 6.82 -23.24 -4.03
C LEU A 485 7.90 -24.14 -3.41
N TYR A 486 9.09 -23.59 -3.12
CA TYR A 486 10.14 -24.36 -2.46
C TYR A 486 9.70 -24.87 -1.08
N PHE A 487 9.04 -24.06 -0.26
CA PHE A 487 8.51 -24.53 1.03
C PHE A 487 7.42 -25.58 0.85
N ARG A 488 6.52 -25.38 -0.11
CA ARG A 488 5.44 -26.31 -0.46
C ARG A 488 5.96 -27.70 -0.83
N TYR A 489 7.01 -27.79 -1.65
CA TYR A 489 7.49 -29.05 -2.22
C TYR A 489 8.71 -29.66 -1.53
N ALA A 490 9.60 -28.85 -0.94
CA ALA A 490 10.86 -29.33 -0.37
C ALA A 490 10.91 -29.32 1.17
N ARG A 491 10.07 -28.52 1.84
CA ARG A 491 10.10 -28.34 3.31
C ARG A 491 8.78 -28.67 4.04
N GLY A 492 7.75 -29.03 3.30
CA GLY A 492 6.43 -29.33 3.84
C GLY A 492 6.36 -30.58 4.72
N ASP A 493 5.28 -30.70 5.50
CA ASP A 493 4.90 -31.93 6.20
C ASP A 493 3.84 -32.68 5.39
N ASP A 494 4.08 -33.97 5.11
CA ASP A 494 3.21 -34.80 4.28
C ASP A 494 1.78 -34.92 4.82
N ARG A 495 1.64 -34.94 6.15
CA ARG A 495 0.34 -35.02 6.84
C ARG A 495 -0.50 -33.77 6.63
N LEU A 496 0.15 -32.63 6.35
CA LEU A 496 -0.47 -31.30 6.24
C LEU A 496 -0.45 -30.77 4.81
N ARG A 497 -0.27 -31.62 3.80
CA ARG A 497 -0.24 -31.19 2.40
C ARG A 497 -1.60 -30.66 1.92
N PRO A 498 -1.66 -29.43 1.37
CA PRO A 498 -2.76 -29.02 0.52
C PRO A 498 -3.06 -30.00 -0.63
N GLY A 499 -4.26 -29.93 -1.19
CA GLY A 499 -4.66 -30.72 -2.36
C GLY A 499 -4.17 -30.15 -3.70
N LYS A 500 -4.35 -30.89 -4.79
CA LYS A 500 -3.87 -30.52 -6.14
C LYS A 500 -4.45 -29.21 -6.68
N VAL A 501 -5.68 -28.87 -6.30
CA VAL A 501 -6.31 -27.60 -6.69
C VAL A 501 -5.55 -26.42 -6.10
N TRP A 502 -5.10 -26.54 -4.85
CA TRP A 502 -4.27 -25.52 -4.22
C TRP A 502 -2.92 -25.37 -4.93
N ASP A 503 -2.30 -26.48 -5.32
CA ASP A 503 -1.06 -26.47 -6.08
C ASP A 503 -1.21 -25.75 -7.42
N ALA A 504 -2.31 -26.01 -8.14
CA ALA A 504 -2.61 -25.31 -9.39
C ALA A 504 -2.72 -23.79 -9.17
N PHE A 505 -3.45 -23.34 -8.16
CA PHE A 505 -3.56 -21.91 -7.85
C PHE A 505 -2.26 -21.28 -7.37
N LEU A 506 -1.44 -22.01 -6.60
CA LEU A 506 -0.11 -21.54 -6.21
C LEU A 506 0.79 -21.35 -7.44
N TRP A 507 0.77 -22.29 -8.40
CA TRP A 507 1.50 -22.14 -9.66
C TRP A 507 0.96 -20.99 -10.53
N ILE A 508 -0.36 -20.80 -10.61
CA ILE A 508 -0.98 -19.66 -11.30
C ILE A 508 -0.54 -18.35 -10.64
N SER A 509 -0.53 -18.31 -9.31
CA SER A 509 -0.04 -17.16 -8.54
C SER A 509 1.41 -16.84 -8.85
N THR A 510 2.28 -17.85 -8.82
CA THR A 510 3.69 -17.70 -9.20
C THR A 510 3.82 -17.17 -10.62
N ALA A 511 3.16 -17.81 -11.60
CA ALA A 511 3.21 -17.38 -12.99
C ALA A 511 2.75 -15.92 -13.16
N GLY A 512 1.64 -15.53 -12.51
CA GLY A 512 1.14 -14.16 -12.54
C GLY A 512 2.14 -13.13 -11.98
N MET A 513 2.82 -13.45 -10.87
CA MET A 513 3.85 -12.56 -10.32
C MET A 513 5.09 -12.45 -11.21
N PHE A 514 5.50 -13.55 -11.85
CA PHE A 514 6.60 -13.52 -12.83
C PHE A 514 6.23 -12.72 -14.08
N VAL A 515 4.99 -12.86 -14.58
CA VAL A 515 4.50 -12.08 -15.71
C VAL A 515 4.44 -10.60 -15.36
N ALA A 516 3.89 -10.23 -14.21
CA ALA A 516 3.83 -8.83 -13.77
C ALA A 516 5.23 -8.19 -13.67
N ALA A 517 6.18 -8.88 -13.03
CA ALA A 517 7.56 -8.42 -12.93
C ALA A 517 8.24 -8.34 -14.32
N GLY A 518 8.05 -9.34 -15.18
CA GLY A 518 8.59 -9.35 -16.55
C GLY A 518 8.05 -8.22 -17.41
N CYS A 519 6.75 -7.94 -17.36
CA CYS A 519 6.12 -6.81 -18.02
C CYS A 519 6.68 -5.48 -17.52
N LEU A 520 6.93 -5.35 -16.22
CA LEU A 520 7.52 -4.15 -15.62
C LEU A 520 8.96 -3.94 -16.12
N VAL A 521 9.80 -4.98 -16.17
CA VAL A 521 11.15 -4.90 -16.77
C VAL A 521 11.05 -4.43 -18.22
N PHE A 522 10.25 -5.13 -19.03
CA PHE A 522 10.13 -4.84 -20.45
C PHE A 522 9.73 -3.39 -20.70
N LYS A 523 8.74 -2.90 -19.93
CA LYS A 523 8.27 -1.52 -20.03
C LYS A 523 9.35 -0.52 -19.60
N SER A 524 9.96 -0.70 -18.44
CA SER A 524 11.01 0.18 -17.93
C SER A 524 12.24 0.23 -18.85
N THR A 525 12.63 -0.90 -19.43
CA THR A 525 13.72 -0.96 -20.41
C THR A 525 13.36 -0.21 -21.69
N ASN A 526 12.15 -0.40 -22.23
CA ASN A 526 11.71 0.31 -23.43
C ASN A 526 11.62 1.82 -23.21
N ASP A 527 11.10 2.26 -22.07
CA ASP A 527 11.01 3.67 -21.74
C ASP A 527 12.41 4.30 -21.58
N PHE A 528 13.36 3.56 -20.99
CA PHE A 528 14.77 3.97 -20.93
C PHE A 528 15.42 4.10 -22.31
N ILE A 529 15.23 3.12 -23.20
CA ILE A 529 15.75 3.14 -24.57
C ILE A 529 15.17 4.34 -25.34
N LYS A 530 13.86 4.57 -25.25
CA LYS A 530 13.21 5.74 -25.88
C LYS A 530 13.78 7.06 -25.37
N LYS A 531 14.00 7.17 -24.05
CA LYS A 531 14.59 8.38 -23.44
C LYS A 531 16.01 8.62 -23.93
N GLN A 532 16.82 7.57 -24.10
CA GLN A 532 18.16 7.69 -24.68
C GLN A 532 18.12 8.07 -26.17
N GLN A 533 17.17 7.55 -26.94
CA GLN A 533 17.00 7.90 -28.36
C GLN A 533 16.49 9.33 -28.58
N ALA A 534 15.68 9.85 -27.65
CA ALA A 534 15.16 11.23 -27.70
C ALA A 534 16.21 12.28 -27.33
N LYS A 535 17.17 11.94 -26.46
CA LYS A 535 18.22 12.86 -25.97
C LYS A 535 19.04 13.54 -27.08
N PRO A 536 19.60 12.83 -28.09
CA PRO A 536 20.34 13.47 -29.19
C PRO A 536 19.46 14.28 -30.15
N ALA A 537 18.13 14.07 -30.16
CA ALA A 537 17.22 14.89 -30.95
C ALA A 537 16.92 16.23 -30.28
N ILE A 538 16.76 16.25 -28.95
CA ILE A 538 16.56 17.47 -28.16
C ILE A 538 17.82 18.35 -28.18
N GLU A 539 19.00 17.75 -27.96
CA GLU A 539 20.27 18.47 -28.02
C GLU A 539 20.53 19.10 -29.41
N LYS A 540 20.06 18.45 -30.50
CA LYS A 540 20.13 19.02 -31.86
C LYS A 540 19.15 20.18 -32.08
N VAL A 541 17.95 20.12 -31.51
CA VAL A 541 16.96 21.20 -31.62
C VAL A 541 17.41 22.42 -30.80
N GLU A 542 17.91 22.21 -29.58
CA GLU A 542 18.46 23.28 -28.75
C GLU A 542 19.70 23.94 -29.38
N ALA A 543 20.57 23.15 -30.04
CA ALA A 543 21.71 23.70 -30.78
C ALA A 543 21.30 24.56 -31.98
N VAL A 544 20.24 24.17 -32.71
CA VAL A 544 19.71 24.97 -33.83
C VAL A 544 18.99 26.23 -33.36
N ASP A 545 18.27 26.17 -32.23
CA ASP A 545 17.58 27.33 -31.65
C ASP A 545 18.58 28.38 -31.11
N LEU A 546 19.73 27.93 -30.56
CA LEU A 546 20.80 28.82 -30.10
C LEU A 546 21.50 29.54 -31.26
N ASP A 547 21.73 28.86 -32.39
CA ASP A 547 22.33 29.48 -33.59
C ASP A 547 21.38 30.50 -34.24
N SER A 548 20.07 30.24 -34.22
CA SER A 548 19.05 31.14 -34.78
C SER A 548 18.82 32.42 -33.97
N ARG A 549 19.21 32.44 -32.69
CA ARG A 549 19.16 33.62 -31.81
C ARG A 549 20.48 34.42 -31.78
N ALA A 550 21.55 33.85 -32.33
CA ALA A 550 22.86 34.49 -32.44
C ALA A 550 23.10 35.17 -33.80
N THR A 551 22.12 35.08 -34.71
CA THR A 551 22.04 35.82 -35.99
C THR A 551 20.93 36.85 -35.92
#